data_AF-A0A2E7PWA6-F1
#
_entry.id   AF-A0A2E7PWA6-F1
#
_cell.length_a   1.000
_cell.length_b   1.000
_cell.length_c   1.000
_cell.angle_alpha   90.00
_cell.angle_beta   90.00
_cell.angle_gamma   90.00
#
_symmetry.space_group_name_H-M   'P 1'
#
loop_
_entity.id
_entity.type
_entity.pdbx_description
1 polymer ?
#
loop_
_entity_poly.entity_id
_entity_poly.type
_entity_poly.pdbx_seq_one_letter_code
_entity_poly.pdbx_strand_id
1 'polypeptide(L)' 'MDFNFEAFLWYLLLADCAFANVVAWFNADWYGAKYPRIAFVFPASKPWCLLYLLLTIWLGMALRRLGVLPW' A
#
# COMPACT_ATOMS: atom_id res chain seq x y z
N MET A 1 12.61 -14.82 18.60
CA MET A 1 11.75 -14.13 17.62
C MET A 1 12.07 -12.67 17.74
N ASP A 2 13.14 -12.23 17.07
CA ASP A 2 13.51 -10.82 17.08
C ASP A 2 12.41 -10.08 16.33
N PHE A 3 11.64 -9.28 17.08
CA PHE A 3 10.53 -8.53 16.54
C PHE A 3 11.12 -7.40 15.68
N ASN A 4 11.33 -7.67 14.38
CA ASN A 4 11.81 -6.67 13.45
C ASN A 4 10.68 -5.68 13.17
N PHE A 5 10.72 -4.57 13.90
CA PHE A 5 9.74 -3.48 13.80
C PHE A 5 9.61 -2.97 12.36
N GLU A 6 10.70 -2.94 11.59
CA GLU A 6 10.70 -2.57 10.16
C GLU A 6 9.90 -3.55 9.30
N ALA A 7 10.01 -4.86 9.57
CA ALA A 7 9.21 -5.86 8.87
C ALA A 7 7.72 -5.70 9.20
N PHE A 8 7.38 -5.45 10.47
CA PHE A 8 6.00 -5.17 10.89
C PHE A 8 5.43 -3.93 10.19
N LEU A 9 6.17 -2.83 10.16
CA LEU A 9 5.77 -1.61 9.46
C LEU A 9 5.58 -1.85 7.96
N TRP A 10 6.46 -2.64 7.34
CA TRP A 10 6.34 -2.98 5.94
C TRP A 10 5.07 -3.81 5.66
N TYR A 11 4.75 -4.81 6.48
CA TYR A 11 3.51 -5.59 6.34
C TYR A 11 2.26 -4.72 6.51
N LEU A 12 2.28 -3.77 7.45
CA LEU A 12 1.18 -2.83 7.65
C LEU A 12 0.99 -1.94 6.41
N LEU A 13 2.09 -1.44 5.84
CA LEU A 13 2.07 -0.63 4.63
C LEU A 13 1.58 -1.43 3.41
N LEU A 14 2.05 -2.68 3.27
CA LEU A 14 1.61 -3.60 2.23
C LEU A 14 0.11 -3.87 2.32
N ALA A 15 -0.41 -4.10 3.53
CA ALA A 15 -1.83 -4.33 3.76
C ALA A 15 -2.68 -3.09 3.41
N ASP A 16 -2.25 -1.90 3.84
CA ASP A 16 -2.91 -0.63 3.51
C ASP A 16 -2.94 -0.39 2.00
N CYS A 17 -1.79 -0.59 1.35
CA CYS A 17 -1.65 -0.42 -0.08
C CYS A 17 -2.49 -1.44 -0.88
N ALA A 18 -2.56 -2.69 -0.42
CA ALA A 18 -3.41 -3.71 -1.03
C ALA A 18 -4.89 -3.34 -0.91
N PHE A 19 -5.32 -2.84 0.26
CA PHE A 19 -6.68 -2.37 0.48
C PHE A 19 -7.02 -1.18 -0.43
N ALA A 20 -6.13 -0.19 -0.52
CA ALA A 20 -6.30 0.96 -1.40
C ALA A 20 -6.44 0.52 -2.87
N ASN A 21 -5.66 -0.47 -3.32
CA ASN A 21 -5.74 -0.96 -4.70
C ASN A 21 -7.04 -1.75 -4.96
N VAL A 22 -7.50 -2.56 -4.00
CA VAL A 22 -8.81 -3.24 -4.08
C VAL A 22 -9.93 -2.20 -4.20
N VAL A 23 -9.91 -1.16 -3.36
CA VAL A 23 -10.90 -0.07 -3.43
C VAL A 23 -10.82 0.68 -4.76
N ALA A 24 -9.61 1.00 -5.26
CA ALA A 24 -9.41 1.67 -6.53
C ALA A 24 -9.84 0.84 -7.76
N TRP A 25 -9.82 -0.49 -7.67
CA TRP A 25 -10.23 -1.37 -8.77
C TRP A 25 -11.71 -1.71 -8.76
N PHE A 26 -12.28 -1.99 -7.59
CA PHE A 26 -13.67 -2.48 -7.47
C PHE A 26 -14.67 -1.39 -7.09
N ASN A 27 -14.24 -0.32 -6.41
CA ASN A 27 -15.12 0.66 -5.79
C ASN A 27 -14.65 2.12 -5.96
N ALA A 28 -13.91 2.43 -7.02
CA ALA A 28 -13.40 3.79 -7.27
C ALA A 28 -14.53 4.83 -7.33
N ASP A 29 -15.65 4.50 -8.01
CA ASP A 29 -16.80 5.39 -8.13
C ASP A 29 -17.51 5.61 -6.78
N TRP A 30 -17.64 4.55 -5.97
CA TRP A 30 -18.20 4.65 -4.63
C TRP A 30 -17.31 5.48 -3.68
N TYR A 31 -15.99 5.33 -3.80
CA TYR A 31 -15.02 6.07 -2.99
C TYR A 31 -15.04 7.56 -3.33
N GLY A 32 -15.07 7.90 -4.63
CA GLY A 32 -15.21 9.29 -5.09
C GLY A 32 -16.52 9.95 -4.62
N ALA A 33 -17.63 9.20 -4.66
CA ALA A 33 -18.94 9.70 -4.24
C ALA A 33 -19.07 9.85 -2.72
N LYS A 34 -18.52 8.91 -1.94
CA LYS A 34 -18.67 8.89 -0.48
C LYS A 34 -17.66 9.77 0.25
N TYR A 35 -16.45 9.93 -0.30
CA TYR A 35 -15.37 10.69 0.33
C TYR A 35 -14.74 11.70 -0.64
N PRO A 36 -15.49 12.72 -1.10
CA PRO A 36 -15.01 13.65 -2.12
C PRO A 36 -13.77 14.47 -1.69
N ARG A 37 -13.66 14.84 -0.40
CA ARG A 37 -12.47 15.55 0.12
C ARG A 37 -11.24 14.65 0.18
N ILE A 38 -11.43 13.38 0.51
CA ILE A 38 -10.32 12.43 0.61
C ILE A 38 -9.89 12.00 -0.79
N ALA A 39 -10.82 11.82 -1.73
CA ALA A 39 -10.53 11.57 -3.13
C ALA A 39 -9.78 12.73 -3.82
N PHE A 40 -9.93 13.96 -3.31
CA PHE A 40 -9.15 15.11 -3.79
C PHE A 40 -7.69 15.09 -3.33
N VAL A 41 -7.44 14.72 -2.06
CA VAL A 41 -6.09 14.67 -1.48
C VAL A 41 -5.36 13.38 -1.86
N PHE A 42 -6.08 12.26 -1.79
CA PHE A 42 -5.65 10.93 -2.19
C PHE A 42 -6.54 10.45 -3.34
N PRO A 43 -6.20 10.82 -4.59
CA PRO A 43 -6.88 10.26 -5.73
C PRO A 43 -6.64 8.76 -5.72
N ALA A 44 -7.68 7.98 -5.43
CA ALA A 44 -7.73 6.51 -5.63
C ALA A 44 -7.75 6.17 -7.13
N SER A 45 -6.91 6.87 -7.90
CA SER A 45 -6.71 6.67 -9.31
C SER A 45 -5.89 5.39 -9.46
N LYS A 46 -6.40 4.49 -10.31
CA LYS A 46 -5.79 3.19 -10.62
C LYS A 46 -4.26 3.25 -10.79
N PRO A 47 -3.67 4.18 -11.57
CA PRO A 47 -2.22 4.23 -11.72
C PRO A 47 -1.47 4.63 -10.44
N TRP A 48 -2.06 5.44 -9.56
CA TRP A 48 -1.43 5.88 -8.30
C TRP A 48 -1.38 4.73 -7.30
N CYS A 49 -2.49 4.01 -7.11
CA CYS A 49 -2.50 2.80 -6.28
C CYS A 49 -1.55 1.71 -6.80
N LEU A 50 -1.44 1.57 -8.12
CA LEU A 50 -0.55 0.59 -8.73
C LEU A 50 0.93 0.97 -8.53
N LEU A 51 1.29 2.25 -8.72
CA LEU A 51 2.62 2.78 -8.38
C LEU A 51 2.96 2.61 -6.90
N TYR A 52 2.00 2.91 -6.01
CA TYR A 52 2.18 2.76 -4.58
C TYR A 52 2.42 1.28 -4.19
N LEU A 53 1.72 0.35 -4.83
CA LEU A 53 1.92 -1.09 -4.62
C LEU A 53 3.29 -1.54 -5.13
N LEU A 54 3.70 -1.04 -6.30
CA LEU A 54 4.99 -1.37 -6.91
C LEU A 54 6.16 -0.85 -6.04
N LEU A 55 6.04 0.38 -5.51
CA LEU A 55 6.98 0.96 -4.56
C LEU A 55 7.03 0.17 -3.25
N THR A 56 5.88 -0.24 -2.71
CA THR A 56 5.82 -1.02 -1.48
C THR A 56 6.47 -2.40 -1.65
N ILE A 57 6.20 -3.10 -2.76
CA ILE A 57 6.86 -4.36 -3.09
C ILE A 57 8.37 -4.17 -3.25
N TRP A 58 8.78 -3.10 -3.95
CA TRP A 58 10.20 -2.77 -4.11
C TRP A 58 10.90 -2.51 -2.78
N LEU A 59 10.25 -1.77 -1.87
CA LEU A 59 10.76 -1.54 -0.52
C LEU A 59 10.93 -2.85 0.26
N GLY A 60 10.01 -3.80 0.08
CA GLY A 60 10.10 -5.14 0.65
C GLY A 60 11.30 -5.92 0.11
N MET A 61 11.55 -5.85 -1.20
CA MET A 61 12.74 -6.45 -1.80
C MET A 61 14.04 -5.83 -1.27
N ALA A 62 14.07 -4.51 -1.03
CA ALA A 62 15.22 -3.83 -0.45
C ALA A 62 15.47 -4.26 1.01
N LEU A 63 14.41 -4.33 1.83
CA LEU A 63 14.48 -4.81 3.22
C LEU A 63 14.88 -6.29 3.31
N ARG A 64 14.40 -7.11 2.37
CA ARG A 64 14.81 -8.51 2.23
C ARG A 64 16.30 -8.63 1.87
N ARG A 65 16.80 -7.80 0.96
CA ARG A 65 18.22 -7.75 0.60
C ARG A 65 19.12 -7.38 1.81
N LEU A 66 18.59 -6.59 2.74
CA LEU A 66 19.26 -6.22 3.98
C LEU A 66 19.15 -7.28 5.09
N GLY A 67 18.43 -8.38 4.86
CA GLY A 67 18.22 -9.46 5.85
C GLY A 67 17.26 -9.08 6.99
N VAL A 68 16.54 -7.95 6.86
CA VAL A 68 15.60 -7.45 7.87
C VAL A 68 14.26 -8.19 7.77
N LEU A 69 13.82 -8.49 6.54
CA LEU A 69 12.67 -9.35 6.33
C LEU A 69 13.07 -10.83 6.46
N PRO A 70 12.35 -11.62 7.28
CA PRO A 70 12.66 -13.05 7.47
C PRO A 70 12.35 -13.92 6.24
N TRP A 71 11.61 -13.40 5.25
CA TRP A 71 11.27 -14.07 4.00
C TRP A 71 11.22 -13.10 2.83
#